data_AF-A0AAE0GWA2-F1
#
_entry.id   AF-A0AAE0GWA2-F1
#
_cell.length_a   1.000
_cell.length_b   1.000
_cell.length_c   1.000
_cell.angle_alpha   90.00
_cell.angle_beta   90.00
_cell.angle_gamma   90.00
#
_symmetry.space_group_name_H-M   'P 1'
#
loop_
_entity.id
_entity.type
_entity.pdbx_description
1 polymer ?
#
loop_
_entity_poly.entity_id
_entity_poly.type
_entity_poly.pdbx_seq_one_letter_code
_entity_poly.pdbx_strand_id
1 'polypeptide(L)'
;MDAGDAGWRCTSATKEGWRQVVAEGVWRELVLYGGGRRVDENCALCPRIAAIVDQIPEATTLARARGGEILLSILEPGTHLRAHCGPSNNRLTVHLGLVVPDGCKIRVAGETREWTQGKCLAFDDSFEHEVWHKGSQRRVVLLMNIWHPDITPEQKESSMEQQFEQSMNYRWH
;
A
#
# COMPACT_ATOMS: atom_id res chain seq x y z
N MET A 1 -13.17 -7.98 36.73
CA MET A 1 -13.40 -8.10 35.29
C MET A 1 -12.64 -6.94 34.67
N ASP A 2 -11.35 -7.16 34.43
CA ASP A 2 -10.45 -6.10 33.97
C ASP A 2 -10.53 -6.02 32.44
N ALA A 3 -10.94 -4.84 31.96
CA ALA A 3 -10.74 -4.45 30.57
C ALA A 3 -9.24 -4.17 30.40
N GLY A 4 -8.51 -5.15 29.88
CA GLY A 4 -7.11 -5.00 29.53
C GLY A 4 -6.96 -3.97 28.41
N ASP A 5 -6.32 -2.86 28.75
CA ASP A 5 -5.79 -1.86 27.83
C ASP A 5 -4.72 -2.52 26.93
N ALA A 6 -5.17 -3.08 25.80
CA ALA A 6 -4.30 -3.53 24.73
C ALA A 6 -3.77 -2.28 24.02
N GLY A 7 -2.77 -1.64 24.63
CA GLY A 7 -2.16 -0.41 24.15
C GLY A 7 -1.67 -0.53 22.72
N TRP A 8 -2.51 -0.12 21.78
CA TRP A 8 -2.20 -0.03 20.36
C TRP A 8 -1.23 1.12 20.12
N ARG A 9 0.04 0.80 19.85
CA ARG A 9 1.05 1.80 19.49
C ARG A 9 1.37 1.67 18.01
N CYS A 10 0.59 2.41 17.22
CA CYS A 10 0.79 2.57 15.78
C CYS A 10 2.09 3.35 15.51
N THR A 11 3.02 2.73 14.79
CA THR A 11 4.21 3.41 14.27
C THR A 11 3.99 3.68 12.77
N SER A 12 4.05 4.94 12.37
CA SER A 12 3.95 5.32 10.96
C SER A 12 5.28 5.05 10.26
N ALA A 13 5.24 4.32 9.14
CA ALA A 13 6.44 4.09 8.35
C ALA A 13 6.78 5.36 7.54
N THR A 14 7.87 6.06 7.91
CA THR A 14 8.48 7.09 7.05
C THR A 14 9.22 6.42 5.88
N LYS A 15 9.64 7.19 4.85
CA LYS A 15 10.44 6.66 3.73
C LYS A 15 11.71 5.89 4.17
N GLU A 16 12.29 6.26 5.31
CA GLU A 16 13.43 5.57 5.94
C GLU A 16 12.99 4.38 6.81
N GLY A 17 11.75 4.40 7.31
CA GLY A 17 11.11 3.36 8.11
C GLY A 17 10.64 2.12 7.34
N TRP A 18 10.40 2.18 6.01
CA TRP A 18 9.93 0.99 5.26
C TRP A 18 10.94 -0.18 5.26
N ARG A 19 12.25 0.11 5.31
CA ARG A 19 13.29 -0.91 5.52
C ARG A 19 13.21 -1.57 6.89
N GLN A 20 12.60 -0.91 7.86
CA GLN A 20 12.35 -1.44 9.19
C GLN A 20 10.99 -2.16 9.27
N VAL A 21 10.21 -2.25 8.20
CA VAL A 21 8.97 -3.05 8.22
C VAL A 21 9.26 -4.53 7.97
N VAL A 22 10.24 -4.85 7.13
CA VAL A 22 10.66 -6.23 6.89
C VAL A 22 11.43 -6.75 8.11
N ALA A 23 10.82 -7.60 8.92
CA ALA A 23 11.51 -8.30 10.02
C ALA A 23 12.36 -9.45 9.48
N GLU A 24 11.79 -10.23 8.56
CA GLU A 24 12.39 -11.44 8.01
C GLU A 24 12.04 -11.56 6.52
N GLY A 25 12.87 -12.29 5.76
CA GLY A 25 12.64 -12.61 4.36
C GLY A 25 12.88 -11.44 3.40
N VAL A 26 12.18 -11.45 2.26
CA VAL A 26 12.41 -10.53 1.14
C VAL A 26 11.09 -10.01 0.61
N TRP A 27 10.93 -8.69 0.68
CA TRP A 27 9.85 -7.95 0.05
C TRP A 27 10.41 -7.07 -1.06
N ARG A 28 9.79 -7.12 -2.25
CA ARG A 28 10.16 -6.31 -3.41
C ARG A 28 8.94 -5.61 -3.99
N GLU A 29 9.17 -4.47 -4.60
CA GLU A 29 8.13 -3.65 -5.21
C GLU A 29 8.52 -3.30 -6.64
N LEU A 30 7.56 -3.38 -7.56
CA LEU A 30 7.65 -2.77 -8.88
C LEU A 30 6.63 -1.64 -8.97
N VAL A 31 7.07 -0.41 -8.71
CA VAL A 31 6.22 0.78 -8.66
C VAL A 31 5.81 1.20 -10.08
N LEU A 32 4.50 1.26 -10.34
CA LEU A 32 3.93 1.76 -11.61
C LEU A 32 3.58 3.24 -11.51
N TYR A 33 3.04 3.64 -10.35
CA TYR A 33 2.77 5.04 -10.00
C TYR A 33 3.26 5.29 -8.57
N GLY A 34 4.05 6.35 -8.38
CA GLY A 34 4.56 6.72 -7.06
C GLY A 34 5.25 8.08 -7.08
N GLY A 35 5.27 8.75 -5.93
CA GLY A 35 5.90 10.07 -5.80
C GLY A 35 5.32 11.14 -6.73
N GLY A 36 4.03 11.05 -7.08
CA GLY A 36 3.35 12.03 -7.94
C GLY A 36 3.45 11.75 -9.43
N ARG A 37 4.07 10.63 -9.86
CA ARG A 37 4.32 10.35 -11.28
C ARG A 37 4.07 8.89 -11.66
N ARG A 38 3.85 8.67 -12.95
CA ARG A 38 3.92 7.35 -13.59
C ARG A 38 5.39 6.98 -13.81
N VAL A 39 5.73 5.70 -13.66
CA VAL A 39 7.08 5.16 -13.91
C VAL A 39 7.04 4.37 -15.20
N ASP A 40 7.25 5.05 -16.32
CA ASP A 40 7.04 4.51 -17.66
C ASP A 40 7.90 3.27 -17.95
N GLU A 41 9.12 3.23 -17.42
CA GLU A 41 10.03 2.08 -17.56
C GLU A 41 9.43 0.82 -16.92
N ASN A 42 8.83 0.95 -15.73
CA ASN A 42 8.20 -0.17 -15.03
C ASN A 42 6.88 -0.56 -15.69
N CYS A 43 6.08 0.42 -16.13
CA CYS A 43 4.85 0.16 -16.87
C CYS A 43 5.11 -0.60 -18.19
N ALA A 44 6.25 -0.35 -18.85
CA ALA A 44 6.66 -1.08 -20.05
C ALA A 44 6.94 -2.57 -19.80
N LEU A 45 7.29 -2.97 -18.57
CA LEU A 45 7.49 -4.38 -18.19
C LEU A 45 6.16 -5.15 -18.03
N CYS A 46 5.06 -4.44 -17.77
CA CYS A 46 3.74 -5.04 -17.55
C CYS A 46 2.61 -4.25 -18.27
N PRO A 47 2.66 -4.13 -19.61
CA PRO A 47 1.84 -3.18 -20.36
C PRO A 47 0.33 -3.41 -20.21
N ARG A 48 -0.11 -4.67 -20.02
CA ARG A 48 -1.52 -4.99 -19.76
C ARG A 48 -1.98 -4.49 -18.40
N ILE A 49 -1.15 -4.63 -17.36
CA ILE A 49 -1.47 -4.13 -16.02
C ILE A 49 -1.49 -2.60 -16.04
N ALA A 50 -0.50 -1.98 -16.69
CA ALA A 50 -0.46 -0.54 -16.85
C ALA A 50 -1.73 0.00 -17.54
N ALA A 51 -2.14 -0.60 -18.65
CA ALA A 51 -3.36 -0.18 -19.37
C ALA A 51 -4.65 -0.32 -18.54
N ILE A 52 -4.74 -1.32 -17.64
CA ILE A 52 -5.86 -1.46 -16.71
C ILE A 52 -5.80 -0.37 -15.63
N VAL A 53 -4.62 -0.19 -15.01
CA VAL A 53 -4.41 0.81 -13.96
C VAL A 53 -4.70 2.22 -14.47
N ASP A 54 -4.31 2.54 -15.70
CA ASP A 54 -4.52 3.83 -16.35
C ASP A 54 -6.04 4.19 -16.46
N GLN A 55 -6.93 3.20 -16.34
CA GLN A 55 -8.38 3.37 -16.35
C GLN A 55 -9.01 3.50 -14.96
N ILE A 56 -8.21 3.55 -13.87
CA ILE A 56 -8.69 3.65 -12.49
C ILE A 56 -8.36 5.05 -11.94
N PRO A 57 -9.24 6.06 -12.13
CA PRO A 57 -8.98 7.43 -11.71
C PRO A 57 -8.82 7.56 -10.20
N GLU A 58 -9.54 6.77 -9.39
CA GLU A 58 -9.45 6.80 -7.92
C GLU A 58 -8.05 6.48 -7.40
N ALA A 59 -7.33 5.61 -8.11
CA ALA A 59 -5.95 5.24 -7.79
C ALA A 59 -4.95 6.22 -8.41
N THR A 60 -5.08 6.50 -9.71
CA THR A 60 -4.10 7.30 -10.45
C THR A 60 -4.10 8.77 -10.03
N THR A 61 -5.25 9.34 -9.67
CA THR A 61 -5.32 10.72 -9.16
C THR A 61 -4.69 10.83 -7.76
N LEU A 62 -4.93 9.88 -6.86
CA LEU A 62 -4.28 9.84 -5.55
C LEU A 62 -2.76 9.69 -5.68
N ALA A 63 -2.31 8.80 -6.57
CA ALA A 63 -0.89 8.60 -6.79
C ALA A 63 -0.20 9.85 -7.37
N ARG A 64 -0.88 10.57 -8.29
CA ARG A 64 -0.42 11.87 -8.81
C ARG A 64 -0.41 12.96 -7.75
N ALA A 65 -1.36 12.92 -6.81
CA ALA A 65 -1.37 13.83 -5.66
C ALA A 65 -0.12 13.65 -4.78
N ARG A 66 0.51 12.45 -4.79
CA ARG A 66 1.54 11.97 -3.84
C ARG A 66 0.94 11.38 -2.55
N GLY A 67 -0.36 11.08 -2.54
CA GLY A 67 -1.04 10.47 -1.40
C GLY A 67 -0.98 8.94 -1.36
N GLY A 68 -0.46 8.29 -2.39
CA GLY A 68 -0.37 6.84 -2.47
C GLY A 68 0.43 6.34 -3.66
N GLU A 69 0.46 5.03 -3.82
CA GLU A 69 1.21 4.33 -4.85
C GLU A 69 0.36 3.25 -5.52
N ILE A 70 0.79 2.85 -6.71
CA ILE A 70 0.28 1.68 -7.43
C ILE A 70 1.48 0.84 -7.82
N LEU A 71 1.55 -0.40 -7.33
CA LEU A 71 2.74 -1.24 -7.46
C LEU A 71 2.41 -2.72 -7.48
N LEU A 72 3.31 -3.53 -8.04
CA LEU A 72 3.31 -4.98 -7.79
C LEU A 72 4.09 -5.26 -6.51
N SER A 73 3.41 -5.77 -5.49
CA SER A 73 3.98 -6.12 -4.19
C SER A 73 4.31 -7.61 -4.15
N ILE A 74 5.60 -7.92 -4.07
CA ILE A 74 6.16 -9.26 -4.23
C ILE A 74 6.77 -9.72 -2.91
N LEU A 75 6.18 -10.75 -2.30
CA LEU A 75 6.69 -11.36 -1.08
C LEU A 75 7.29 -12.73 -1.39
N GLU A 76 8.52 -12.98 -0.94
CA GLU A 76 9.14 -14.30 -0.98
C GLU A 76 8.74 -15.18 0.22
N PRO A 77 8.81 -16.50 0.10
CA PRO A 77 8.68 -17.43 1.23
C PRO A 77 9.52 -17.02 2.44
N GLY A 78 8.95 -17.16 3.64
CA GLY A 78 9.60 -16.81 4.90
C GLY A 78 9.57 -15.32 5.24
N THR A 79 8.86 -14.49 4.46
CA THR A 79 8.79 -13.05 4.74
C THR A 79 7.80 -12.72 5.85
N HIS A 80 8.23 -11.87 6.78
CA HIS A 80 7.39 -11.27 7.83
C HIS A 80 7.54 -9.75 7.79
N LEU A 81 6.43 -9.07 7.52
CA LEU A 81 6.32 -7.62 7.67
C LEU A 81 5.75 -7.34 9.06
N ARG A 82 6.51 -6.61 9.88
CA ARG A 82 6.11 -6.21 11.23
C ARG A 82 4.79 -5.44 11.21
N ALA A 83 4.13 -5.43 12.36
CA ALA A 83 2.97 -4.59 12.60
C ALA A 83 3.33 -3.11 12.39
N HIS A 84 2.63 -2.42 11.50
CA HIS A 84 2.88 -1.03 11.12
C HIS A 84 1.62 -0.36 10.58
N CYS A 85 1.62 0.97 10.50
CA CYS A 85 0.52 1.73 9.91
C CYS A 85 0.98 2.52 8.69
N GLY A 86 0.04 2.68 7.77
CA GLY A 86 0.09 3.65 6.70
C GLY A 86 0.07 5.09 7.23
N PRO A 87 0.53 6.06 6.43
CA PRO A 87 0.72 7.44 6.87
C PRO A 87 -0.58 8.28 6.89
N SER A 88 -1.70 7.77 6.34
CA SER A 88 -2.93 8.55 6.16
C SER A 88 -4.16 7.66 6.11
N ASN A 89 -5.26 8.14 6.68
CA ASN A 89 -6.61 7.57 6.59
C ASN A 89 -7.44 8.17 5.44
N ASN A 90 -6.89 9.08 4.62
CA ASN A 90 -7.57 9.62 3.44
C ASN A 90 -7.57 8.65 2.26
N ARG A 91 -7.11 7.42 2.46
CA ARG A 91 -6.97 6.39 1.44
C ARG A 91 -7.39 5.03 1.95
N LEU A 92 -7.75 4.16 1.03
CA LEU A 92 -7.82 2.73 1.25
C LEU A 92 -6.73 2.03 0.43
N THR A 93 -6.29 0.88 0.90
CA THR A 93 -5.36 0.00 0.19
C THR A 93 -6.11 -1.20 -0.38
N VAL A 94 -6.01 -1.40 -1.69
CA VAL A 94 -6.62 -2.52 -2.42
C VAL A 94 -5.54 -3.44 -2.94
N HIS A 95 -5.61 -4.72 -2.55
CA HIS A 95 -4.76 -5.79 -3.05
C HIS A 95 -5.55 -6.69 -3.99
N LEU A 96 -5.24 -6.68 -5.29
CA LEU A 96 -5.70 -7.70 -6.23
C LEU A 96 -4.70 -8.87 -6.26
N GLY A 97 -5.16 -10.06 -5.90
CA GLY A 97 -4.32 -11.27 -5.92
C GLY A 97 -3.99 -11.74 -7.34
N LEU A 98 -2.71 -11.71 -7.73
CA LEU A 98 -2.26 -12.17 -9.06
C LEU A 98 -1.67 -13.57 -9.01
N VAL A 99 -0.75 -13.80 -8.07
CA VAL A 99 -0.17 -15.10 -7.74
C VAL A 99 -0.28 -15.25 -6.23
N VAL A 100 -1.12 -16.18 -5.77
CA VAL A 100 -1.45 -16.32 -4.35
C VAL A 100 -1.26 -17.78 -3.93
N PRO A 101 -0.06 -18.15 -3.46
CA PRO A 101 0.17 -19.45 -2.86
C PRO A 101 -0.38 -19.49 -1.42
N ASP A 102 -0.54 -20.70 -0.89
CA ASP A 102 -0.96 -20.92 0.49
C ASP A 102 0.06 -20.35 1.50
N GLY A 103 -0.41 -20.07 2.71
CA GLY A 103 0.45 -19.62 3.81
C GLY A 103 0.76 -18.12 3.78
N CYS A 104 0.03 -17.33 2.99
CA CYS A 104 0.09 -15.86 3.02
C CYS A 104 -1.13 -15.27 3.73
N LYS A 105 -0.88 -14.52 4.79
CA LYS A 105 -1.94 -13.89 5.60
C LYS A 105 -1.61 -12.46 5.99
N ILE A 106 -2.65 -11.65 6.11
CA ILE A 106 -2.60 -10.27 6.61
C ILE A 106 -3.55 -10.15 7.78
N ARG A 107 -3.07 -9.52 8.86
CA ARG A 107 -3.89 -9.03 9.96
C ARG A 107 -4.04 -7.53 9.79
N VAL A 108 -5.26 -7.01 9.89
CA VAL A 108 -5.56 -5.57 9.94
C VAL A 108 -6.41 -5.35 11.19
N ALA A 109 -5.92 -4.52 12.11
CA ALA A 109 -6.49 -4.42 13.46
C ALA A 109 -6.62 -5.81 14.11
N GLY A 110 -7.85 -6.24 14.42
CA GLY A 110 -8.17 -7.53 15.03
C GLY A 110 -8.56 -8.64 14.05
N GLU A 111 -8.62 -8.36 12.74
CA GLU A 111 -9.11 -9.31 11.75
C GLU A 111 -7.98 -9.86 10.88
N THR A 112 -7.91 -11.18 10.73
CA THR A 112 -6.93 -11.85 9.85
C THR A 112 -7.62 -12.43 8.62
N ARG A 113 -7.05 -12.18 7.45
CA ARG A 113 -7.52 -12.66 6.15
C ARG A 113 -6.36 -13.21 5.33
N GLU A 114 -6.72 -14.01 4.34
CA GLU A 114 -5.81 -14.51 3.31
C GLU A 114 -6.22 -13.92 1.96
N TRP A 115 -5.29 -13.84 1.02
CA TRP A 115 -5.62 -13.42 -0.34
C TRP A 115 -6.28 -14.56 -1.12
N THR A 116 -7.02 -14.20 -2.16
CA THR A 116 -7.53 -15.17 -3.14
C THR A 116 -7.15 -14.69 -4.53
N GLN A 117 -6.61 -15.59 -5.35
CA GLN A 117 -6.22 -15.25 -6.72
C GLN A 117 -7.43 -14.75 -7.52
N GLY A 118 -7.26 -13.63 -8.24
CA GLY A 118 -8.32 -12.98 -9.02
C GLY A 118 -9.35 -12.20 -8.18
N LYS A 119 -9.16 -12.06 -6.86
CA LYS A 119 -10.05 -11.30 -5.98
C LYS A 119 -9.32 -10.12 -5.35
N CYS A 120 -10.09 -9.07 -5.06
CA CYS A 120 -9.63 -7.91 -4.32
C CYS A 120 -9.83 -8.11 -2.82
N LEU A 121 -8.83 -7.73 -2.04
CA LEU A 121 -8.90 -7.51 -0.61
C LEU A 121 -8.64 -6.02 -0.37
N ALA A 122 -9.63 -5.31 0.14
CA ALA A 122 -9.54 -3.88 0.43
C ALA A 122 -9.54 -3.66 1.95
N PHE A 123 -8.70 -2.76 2.43
CA PHE A 123 -8.55 -2.44 3.84
C PHE A 123 -8.03 -1.02 4.02
N ASP A 124 -8.28 -0.43 5.19
CA ASP A 124 -7.67 0.83 5.60
C ASP A 124 -6.31 0.55 6.24
N ASP A 125 -5.22 0.94 5.56
CA ASP A 125 -3.86 0.70 6.03
C ASP A 125 -3.45 1.68 7.15
N SER A 126 -4.26 2.68 7.49
CA SER A 126 -4.03 3.55 8.65
C SER A 126 -4.20 2.82 9.98
N PHE A 127 -4.98 1.73 10.00
CA PHE A 127 -4.94 0.77 11.09
C PHE A 127 -3.65 -0.05 10.99
N GLU A 128 -2.99 -0.33 12.13
CA GLU A 128 -1.88 -1.28 12.14
C GLU A 128 -2.29 -2.60 11.46
N HIS A 129 -1.37 -3.06 10.64
CA HIS A 129 -1.49 -4.29 9.91
C HIS A 129 -0.14 -4.99 9.87
N GLU A 130 -0.21 -6.31 9.75
CA GLU A 130 0.94 -7.21 9.84
C GLU A 130 0.77 -8.33 8.82
N VAL A 131 1.87 -8.74 8.16
CA VAL A 131 1.82 -9.69 7.04
C VAL A 131 2.81 -10.82 7.25
N TRP A 132 2.37 -12.05 7.03
CA TRP A 132 3.22 -13.23 7.06
C TRP A 132 3.12 -14.02 5.76
N HIS A 133 4.25 -14.55 5.33
CA HIS A 133 4.34 -15.51 4.25
C HIS A 133 5.12 -16.75 4.71
N LYS A 134 4.38 -17.77 5.14
CA LYS A 134 4.91 -19.08 5.57
C LYS A 134 4.76 -20.17 4.50
N GLY A 135 4.50 -19.76 3.27
CA GLY A 135 4.36 -20.63 2.10
C GLY A 135 5.70 -20.99 1.48
N SER A 136 5.67 -21.67 0.33
CA SER A 136 6.87 -22.16 -0.38
C SER A 136 7.10 -21.52 -1.75
N GLN A 137 6.16 -20.73 -2.25
CA GLN A 137 6.26 -20.01 -3.52
C GLN A 137 6.00 -18.53 -3.29
N ARG A 138 6.53 -17.68 -4.18
CA ARG A 138 6.34 -16.22 -4.12
C ARG A 138 4.86 -15.81 -4.24
N ARG A 139 4.45 -14.82 -3.45
CA ARG A 139 3.15 -14.14 -3.57
C ARG A 139 3.27 -12.81 -4.30
N VAL A 140 2.43 -12.58 -5.30
CA VAL A 140 2.35 -11.32 -6.06
C VAL A 140 0.94 -10.76 -5.99
N VAL A 141 0.81 -9.52 -5.54
CA VAL A 141 -0.44 -8.76 -5.60
C VAL A 141 -0.22 -7.43 -6.33
N LEU A 142 -1.24 -6.94 -7.03
CA LEU A 142 -1.30 -5.54 -7.44
C LEU A 142 -1.86 -4.74 -6.27
N LEU A 143 -1.02 -3.89 -5.68
CA LEU A 143 -1.40 -2.94 -4.64
C LEU A 143 -1.79 -1.62 -5.31
N MET A 144 -2.96 -1.10 -4.95
CA MET A 144 -3.43 0.21 -5.35
C MET A 144 -3.90 0.96 -4.11
N ASN A 145 -3.30 2.12 -3.82
CA ASN A 145 -3.94 3.07 -2.93
C ASN A 145 -5.00 3.84 -3.73
N ILE A 146 -6.20 3.96 -3.16
CA ILE A 146 -7.31 4.74 -3.72
C ILE A 146 -7.77 5.77 -2.70
N TRP A 147 -8.35 6.87 -3.17
CA TRP A 147 -9.03 7.80 -2.27
C TRP A 147 -10.05 7.07 -1.40
N HIS A 148 -10.09 7.40 -0.11
CA HIS A 148 -11.19 6.96 0.74
C HIS A 148 -12.51 7.53 0.15
N PRO A 149 -13.60 6.74 0.06
CA PRO A 149 -14.81 7.13 -0.66
C PRO A 149 -15.46 8.41 -0.10
N ASP A 150 -15.25 8.70 1.18
CA ASP A 150 -15.80 9.88 1.85
C ASP A 150 -14.99 11.17 1.62
N ILE A 151 -13.88 11.11 0.88
CA ILE A 151 -13.10 12.32 0.56
C ILE A 151 -13.78 13.09 -0.56
N THR A 152 -14.21 14.32 -0.26
CA THR A 152 -14.88 15.21 -1.23
C THR A 152 -13.92 15.71 -2.31
N PRO A 153 -14.41 16.16 -3.48
CA PRO A 153 -13.57 16.76 -4.51
C PRO A 153 -12.69 17.92 -3.99
N GLU A 154 -13.26 18.79 -3.15
CA GLU A 154 -12.54 19.93 -2.56
C GLU A 154 -11.42 19.47 -1.62
N GLN A 155 -11.66 18.40 -0.87
CA GLN A 155 -10.63 17.79 -0.01
C GLN A 155 -9.51 17.13 -0.82
N LYS A 156 -9.84 16.52 -1.98
CA LYS A 156 -8.83 16.00 -2.91
C LYS A 156 -7.96 17.13 -3.46
N GLU A 157 -8.59 18.24 -3.86
CA GLU A 157 -7.90 19.42 -4.38
C GLU A 157 -6.96 20.03 -3.34
N SER A 158 -7.44 20.29 -2.13
CA SER A 158 -6.60 20.81 -1.04
C SER A 158 -5.45 19.86 -0.67
N SER A 159 -5.68 18.54 -0.70
CA SER A 159 -4.62 17.55 -0.46
C SER A 159 -3.53 17.60 -1.55
N MET A 160 -3.91 17.81 -2.82
CA MET A 160 -2.98 17.98 -3.93
C MET A 160 -2.15 19.26 -3.78
N GLU A 161 -2.78 20.38 -3.42
CA GLU A 161 -2.10 21.67 -3.19
C GLU A 161 -1.07 21.59 -2.06
N GLN A 162 -1.48 21.06 -0.90
CA GLN A 162 -0.60 20.90 0.27
C GLN A 162 0.62 20.03 -0.06
N GLN A 163 0.41 18.93 -0.80
CA GLN A 163 1.50 18.02 -1.20
C GLN A 163 2.43 18.66 -2.24
N PHE A 164 1.90 19.53 -3.11
CA PHE A 164 2.71 20.32 -4.02
C PHE A 164 3.60 21.32 -3.27
N GLU A 165 3.04 22.10 -2.35
CA GLU A 165 3.77 23.08 -1.54
C GLU A 165 4.89 22.43 -0.71
N GLN A 166 4.59 21.31 -0.04
CA GLN A 166 5.59 20.56 0.72
C GLN A 166 6.75 20.09 -0.16
N SER A 167 6.46 19.66 -1.40
CA SER A 167 7.50 19.23 -2.35
C SER A 167 8.39 20.37 -2.84
N MET A 168 7.85 21.60 -2.93
CA MET A 168 8.61 22.80 -3.29
C MET A 168 9.51 23.23 -2.14
N ASN A 169 9.01 23.23 -0.90
CA ASN A 169 9.80 23.62 0.27
C ASN A 169 11.00 22.70 0.52
N TYR A 170 10.88 21.41 0.22
CA TYR A 170 12.00 20.46 0.37
C TYR A 170 13.07 20.58 -0.73
N ARG A 171 12.81 21.32 -1.82
CA ARG A 171 13.72 21.42 -2.97
C ARG A 171 14.70 22.60 -2.89
N TRP A 172 14.53 23.47 -1.89
CA TRP A 172 15.31 24.71 -1.70
C TRP A 172 16.13 24.74 -0.41
N HIS A 173 16.27 23.60 0.28
CA HIS A 173 17.16 23.39 1.44
C HIS A 173 18.04 22.16 1.17
#